data_AF-A0A9X3J4C5-F1
#
_entry.id   AF-A0A9X3J4C5-F1
#
_cell.length_a   1.000
_cell.length_b   1.000
_cell.length_c   1.000
_cell.angle_alpha   90.00
_cell.angle_beta   90.00
_cell.angle_gamma   90.00
#
_symmetry.space_group_name_H-M   'P 1'
#
loop_
_entity.id
_entity.type
_entity.pdbx_description
1 polymer ?
#
loop_
_entity_poly.entity_id
_entity_poly.type
_entity_poly.pdbx_seq_one_letter_code
_entity_poly.pdbx_strand_id
1 'polypeptide(L)'
;MSRAMLSLQERYAQHGIDDIELVSFSVDPENDTPAVLKTYAGHLGADETRWRFVTGPLEAMEKLVVGGFASAMDKTTGPAGMIDIAHTTKLVLIDEGGHVRGYYSSDDEMGLDEVFHRSQHVLREMRQRSGGGCNRSP
;
A
#
# COMPACT_ATOMS: atom_id res chain seq x y z
N MET A 1 13.20 -0.61 0.93
CA MET A 1 11.86 -0.88 0.38
C MET A 1 11.76 -0.92 -1.14
N SER A 2 12.50 -0.10 -1.90
CA SER A 2 12.22 0.13 -3.32
C SER A 2 12.30 -1.11 -4.23
N ARG A 3 13.12 -2.11 -3.88
CA ARG A 3 13.17 -3.41 -4.58
C ARG A 3 11.92 -4.27 -4.35
N ALA A 4 11.36 -4.23 -3.15
CA ALA A 4 10.15 -4.97 -2.79
C ALA A 4 8.95 -4.47 -3.60
N MET A 5 8.80 -3.15 -3.70
CA MET A 5 7.77 -2.50 -4.52
C MET A 5 7.94 -2.78 -6.02
N LEU A 6 9.19 -2.76 -6.53
CA LEU A 6 9.47 -3.14 -7.91
C LEU A 6 9.10 -4.59 -8.20
N SER A 7 9.42 -5.53 -7.29
CA SER A 7 9.01 -6.92 -7.43
C SER A 7 7.50 -7.08 -7.48
N LEU A 8 6.75 -6.34 -6.63
CA LEU A 8 5.29 -6.35 -6.67
C LEU A 8 4.74 -5.80 -7.97
N GLN A 9 5.30 -4.70 -8.47
CA GLN A 9 4.92 -4.14 -9.78
C GLN A 9 5.09 -5.18 -10.89
N GLU A 10 6.25 -5.86 -10.95
CA GLU A 10 6.51 -6.88 -11.95
C GLU A 10 5.56 -8.07 -11.81
N ARG A 11 5.28 -8.54 -10.58
CA ARG A 11 4.30 -9.61 -10.34
C ARG A 11 2.91 -9.22 -10.83
N TYR A 12 2.43 -8.02 -10.49
CA TYR A 12 1.11 -7.57 -10.94
C TYR A 12 1.04 -7.44 -12.46
N ALA A 13 2.08 -6.90 -13.10
CA ALA A 13 2.16 -6.80 -14.55
C ALA A 13 2.18 -8.18 -15.24
N GLN A 14 2.98 -9.12 -14.73
CA GLN A 14 3.07 -10.49 -15.25
C GLN A 14 1.74 -11.25 -15.16
N HIS A 15 0.95 -10.96 -14.13
CA HIS A 15 -0.36 -11.59 -13.91
C HIS A 15 -1.54 -10.79 -14.49
N GLY A 16 -1.29 -9.67 -15.17
CA GLY A 16 -2.32 -8.81 -15.78
C GLY A 16 -3.29 -8.21 -14.76
N ILE A 17 -2.79 -7.82 -13.59
CA ILE A 17 -3.58 -7.24 -12.51
C ILE A 17 -3.45 -5.72 -12.55
N ASP A 18 -4.51 -5.04 -13.01
CA ASP A 18 -4.51 -3.60 -13.26
C ASP A 18 -5.27 -2.80 -12.20
N ASP A 19 -6.06 -3.48 -11.38
CA ASP A 19 -6.93 -2.87 -10.37
C ASP A 19 -6.21 -2.61 -9.03
N ILE A 20 -4.89 -2.75 -8.98
CA ILE A 20 -4.07 -2.54 -7.78
C ILE A 20 -3.11 -1.38 -8.04
N GLU A 21 -3.22 -0.35 -7.21
CA GLU A 21 -2.27 0.76 -7.17
C GLU A 21 -1.25 0.56 -6.04
N LEU A 22 0.01 0.85 -6.36
CA LEU A 22 1.15 0.89 -5.46
C LEU A 22 1.38 2.34 -5.02
N VAL A 23 1.50 2.58 -3.72
CA VAL A 23 1.74 3.93 -3.18
C VAL A 23 2.91 3.90 -2.23
N SER A 24 3.91 4.75 -2.47
CA SER A 24 5.05 4.95 -1.56
C SER A 24 5.01 6.36 -1.00
N PHE A 25 5.00 6.44 0.32
CA PHE A 25 5.04 7.69 1.07
C PHE A 25 6.48 8.00 1.46
N SER A 26 6.94 9.23 1.18
CA SER A 26 8.22 9.69 1.71
C SER A 26 8.12 9.94 3.22
N VAL A 27 9.17 9.55 3.95
CA VAL A 27 9.36 9.83 5.39
C VAL A 27 10.15 11.13 5.62
N ASP A 28 10.77 11.69 4.59
CA ASP A 28 11.57 12.91 4.65
C ASP A 28 11.09 13.91 3.59
N PRO A 29 9.97 14.61 3.86
CA PRO A 29 9.39 15.54 2.91
C PRO A 29 10.23 16.82 2.70
N GLU A 30 11.21 17.10 3.58
CA GLU A 30 12.10 18.26 3.44
C GLU A 30 13.11 18.04 2.30
N ASN A 31 13.55 16.80 2.09
CA ASN A 31 14.49 16.43 1.01
C ASN A 31 13.79 15.80 -0.20
N ASP A 32 12.72 15.01 0.02
CA ASP A 32 12.01 14.29 -1.03
C ASP A 32 10.93 15.16 -1.69
N THR A 33 11.39 16.15 -2.44
CA THR A 33 10.51 16.96 -3.29
C THR A 33 9.91 16.12 -4.43
N PRO A 34 8.74 16.49 -4.98
CA PRO A 34 8.14 15.78 -6.11
C PRO A 34 9.09 15.59 -7.31
N ALA A 35 10.00 16.55 -7.56
CA ALA A 35 10.99 16.46 -8.63
C ALA A 35 12.05 15.38 -8.36
N VAL A 36 12.51 15.26 -7.11
CA VAL A 36 13.45 14.23 -6.67
C VAL A 36 12.79 12.85 -6.74
N LEU A 37 11.57 12.73 -6.22
CA LEU A 37 10.81 11.48 -6.25
C LEU A 37 10.50 11.02 -7.68
N LYS A 38 10.20 11.94 -8.59
CA LYS A 38 9.99 11.59 -10.00
C LYS A 38 11.26 11.05 -10.65
N THR A 39 12.40 11.70 -10.39
CA THR A 39 13.71 11.24 -10.89
C THR A 39 14.05 9.87 -10.29
N TYR A 40 13.77 9.68 -9.01
CA TYR A 40 13.95 8.42 -8.30
C TYR A 40 13.09 7.29 -8.87
N ALA A 41 11.79 7.55 -9.09
CA ALA A 41 10.85 6.63 -9.71
C ALA A 41 11.33 6.21 -11.12
N GLY A 42 11.81 7.17 -11.92
CA GLY A 42 12.37 6.90 -13.24
C GLY A 42 13.61 6.00 -13.21
N HIS A 43 14.52 6.22 -12.26
CA HIS A 43 15.70 5.35 -12.08
C HIS A 43 15.34 3.93 -11.63
N LEU A 44 14.22 3.76 -10.91
CA LEU A 44 13.74 2.45 -10.46
C LEU A 44 12.98 1.68 -11.54
N GLY A 45 12.56 2.33 -12.62
CA GLY A 45 11.64 1.74 -13.59
C GLY A 45 10.21 1.60 -13.03
N ALA A 46 9.82 2.50 -12.12
CA ALA A 46 8.45 2.55 -11.63
C ALA A 46 7.51 3.03 -12.74
N ASP A 47 6.42 2.30 -12.92
CA ASP A 47 5.34 2.70 -13.82
C ASP A 47 4.45 3.73 -13.11
N GLU A 48 4.54 5.01 -13.49
CA GLU A 48 3.78 6.10 -12.87
C GLU A 48 2.25 5.91 -12.95
N THR A 49 1.75 5.02 -13.83
CA THR A 49 0.31 4.71 -13.91
C THR A 49 -0.17 3.80 -12.80
N ARG A 50 0.74 3.04 -12.18
CA ARG A 50 0.44 2.04 -11.15
C ARG A 50 1.11 2.36 -9.83
N TRP A 51 2.29 2.97 -9.87
CA TRP A 51 3.10 3.26 -8.71
C TRP A 51 3.26 4.77 -8.52
N ARG A 52 2.58 5.28 -7.50
CA ARG A 52 2.62 6.70 -7.12
C ARG A 52 3.54 6.93 -5.94
N PHE A 53 4.33 7.99 -6.03
CA PHE A 53 5.12 8.50 -4.93
C PHE A 53 4.43 9.72 -4.36
N VAL A 54 4.14 9.68 -3.08
CA VAL A 54 3.40 10.72 -2.36
C VAL A 54 4.32 11.36 -1.34
N THR A 55 4.39 12.68 -1.37
CA THR A 55 5.15 13.52 -0.44
C THR A 55 4.28 14.72 -0.05
N GLY A 56 4.53 15.28 1.13
CA GLY A 56 3.75 16.39 1.66
C GLY A 56 4.22 16.80 3.05
N PRO A 57 3.63 17.84 3.65
CA PRO A 57 4.01 18.31 4.98
C PRO A 57 3.99 17.17 6.01
N LEU A 58 4.98 17.13 6.89
CA LEU A 58 5.11 16.06 7.90
C LEU A 58 3.80 15.86 8.68
N GLU A 59 3.14 16.94 9.11
CA GLU A 59 1.86 16.89 9.82
C GLU A 59 0.74 16.20 9.01
N ALA A 60 0.71 16.40 7.69
CA ALA A 60 -0.28 15.78 6.82
C ALA A 60 0.00 14.29 6.64
N MET A 61 1.28 13.92 6.52
CA MET A 61 1.74 12.54 6.42
C MET A 61 1.49 11.80 7.73
N GLU A 62 1.83 12.40 8.87
CA GLU A 62 1.52 11.89 10.21
C GLU A 62 0.02 11.73 10.41
N LYS A 63 -0.81 12.69 10.01
CA LYS A 63 -2.26 12.54 10.14
C LYS A 63 -2.82 11.43 9.26
N LEU A 64 -2.28 11.24 8.06
CA LEU A 64 -2.68 10.15 7.17
C LEU A 64 -2.24 8.79 7.73
N VAL A 65 -1.04 8.72 8.27
CA VAL A 65 -0.48 7.51 8.88
C VAL A 65 -1.12 7.18 10.22
N VAL A 66 -1.22 8.13 11.13
CA VAL A 66 -1.80 7.94 12.46
C VAL A 66 -3.34 7.85 12.38
N GLY A 67 -3.96 8.74 11.62
CA GLY A 67 -5.42 8.79 11.49
C GLY A 67 -5.99 7.67 10.63
N GLY A 68 -5.34 7.34 9.50
CA GLY A 68 -5.79 6.31 8.57
C GLY A 68 -5.23 4.92 8.87
N PHE A 69 -3.90 4.81 8.95
CA PHE A 69 -3.23 3.52 9.11
C PHE A 69 -3.18 3.03 10.57
N ALA A 70 -2.97 3.91 11.56
CA ALA A 70 -2.84 3.50 12.96
C ALA A 70 -4.19 3.28 13.65
N SER A 71 -5.25 4.00 13.29
CA SER A 71 -6.61 3.68 13.82
C SER A 71 -7.11 2.30 13.40
N ALA A 72 -6.65 1.77 12.26
CA ALA A 72 -6.91 0.39 11.89
C ALA A 72 -6.11 -0.62 12.74
N MET A 73 -4.92 -0.22 13.22
CA MET A 73 -4.06 -1.02 14.11
C MET A 73 -4.39 -0.92 15.59
N ASP A 74 -5.06 0.14 16.06
CA ASP A 74 -5.40 0.30 17.48
C ASP A 74 -6.38 -0.78 17.97
N LYS A 75 -6.98 -1.55 17.04
CA LYS A 75 -7.69 -2.79 17.36
C LYS A 75 -6.77 -4.01 17.58
N THR A 76 -5.48 -3.92 17.29
CA THR A 76 -4.53 -5.06 17.29
C THR A 76 -3.19 -4.81 17.98
N THR A 77 -2.67 -3.59 18.05
CA THR A 77 -1.35 -3.30 18.64
C THR A 77 -1.35 -1.90 19.24
N GLY A 78 -1.20 -1.81 20.56
CA GLY A 78 -1.23 -0.55 21.33
C GLY A 78 -0.07 0.43 21.05
N PRO A 79 0.08 1.47 21.90
CA PRO A 79 0.89 2.67 21.61
C PRO A 79 2.40 2.43 21.37
N ALA A 80 2.93 1.24 21.68
CA ALA A 80 4.31 0.87 21.38
C ALA A 80 4.56 0.54 19.89
N GLY A 81 3.52 0.16 19.12
CA GLY A 81 3.66 -0.13 17.69
C GLY A 81 3.99 1.12 16.85
N MET A 82 3.67 2.31 17.38
CA MET A 82 3.76 3.61 16.71
C MET A 82 5.19 4.00 16.31
N ILE A 83 6.19 3.64 17.12
CA ILE A 83 7.62 3.95 16.87
C ILE A 83 8.27 2.85 15.99
N ASP A 84 7.83 1.60 16.13
CA ASP A 84 8.35 0.49 15.32
C ASP A 84 7.93 0.57 13.85
N ILE A 85 6.78 1.17 13.52
CA ILE A 85 6.32 1.35 12.13
C ILE A 85 7.17 2.39 11.40
N ALA A 86 7.64 3.43 12.10
CA ALA A 86 8.53 4.43 11.50
C ALA A 86 9.92 3.86 11.23
N HIS A 87 10.34 2.82 11.96
CA HIS A 87 11.64 2.15 11.79
C HIS A 87 11.60 0.83 11.01
N THR A 88 10.42 0.23 10.80
CA THR A 88 10.27 -1.06 10.11
C THR A 88 9.51 -0.87 8.80
N THR A 89 10.16 -1.24 7.71
CA THR A 89 9.61 -1.18 6.35
C THR A 89 8.46 -2.17 6.16
N LYS A 90 7.23 -1.77 6.51
CA LYS A 90 6.01 -2.60 6.39
C LYS A 90 5.15 -2.19 5.19
N LEU A 91 4.69 -3.18 4.43
CA LEU A 91 3.66 -3.02 3.41
C LEU A 91 2.28 -3.07 4.07
N VAL A 92 1.37 -2.20 3.64
CA VAL A 92 0.00 -2.16 4.13
C VAL A 92 -0.93 -2.40 2.95
N LEU A 93 -1.82 -3.38 3.07
CA LEU A 93 -2.86 -3.61 2.07
C LEU A 93 -4.14 -2.90 2.50
N ILE A 94 -4.67 -2.03 1.64
CA ILE A 94 -5.92 -1.29 1.87
C ILE A 94 -6.90 -1.69 0.77
N ASP A 95 -8.18 -1.83 1.11
CA ASP A 95 -9.25 -2.00 0.13
C ASP A 95 -9.82 -0.66 -0.39
N GLU A 96 -10.68 -0.72 -1.41
CA GLU A 96 -11.33 0.46 -2.02
C GLU A 96 -12.19 1.26 -1.02
N GLY A 97 -12.63 0.63 0.07
CA GLY A 97 -13.38 1.26 1.15
C GLY A 97 -12.49 1.96 2.17
N GLY A 98 -11.17 1.96 1.98
CA GLY A 98 -10.20 2.53 2.91
C GLY A 98 -9.92 1.65 4.14
N HIS A 99 -10.35 0.38 4.14
CA HIS A 99 -10.07 -0.51 5.27
C HIS A 99 -8.74 -1.22 5.07
N VAL A 100 -7.96 -1.28 6.14
CA VAL A 100 -6.73 -2.08 6.14
C VAL A 100 -7.06 -3.57 6.21
N ARG A 101 -6.54 -4.32 5.25
CA ARG A 101 -6.75 -5.77 5.08
C ARG A 101 -5.64 -6.63 5.66
N GLY A 102 -4.49 -6.02 5.95
CA GLY A 102 -3.32 -6.67 6.56
C GLY A 102 -2.04 -5.82 6.48
N TYR A 103 -1.04 -6.25 7.25
CA TYR A 103 0.32 -5.70 7.26
C TYR A 103 1.30 -6.81 6.90
N TYR A 104 2.26 -6.52 6.04
CA TYR A 104 3.19 -7.50 5.49
C TYR A 104 4.63 -6.99 5.60
N SER A 105 5.57 -7.91 5.74
CA SER A 105 7.00 -7.62 5.68
C SER A 105 7.38 -7.26 4.24
N SER A 106 8.27 -6.27 4.07
CA SER A 106 8.88 -5.96 2.78
C SER A 106 10.34 -6.38 2.68
N ASP A 107 10.87 -6.96 3.75
CA ASP A 107 12.28 -7.30 3.88
C ASP A 107 12.59 -8.70 3.34
N ASP A 108 11.56 -9.52 3.08
CA ASP A 108 11.68 -10.90 2.64
C ASP A 108 10.63 -11.29 1.59
N GLU A 109 10.95 -12.36 0.84
CA GLU A 109 10.10 -12.89 -0.24
C GLU A 109 8.77 -13.46 0.26
N MET A 110 8.72 -13.98 1.49
CA MET A 110 7.50 -14.55 2.05
C MET A 110 6.47 -13.45 2.31
N GLY A 111 6.88 -12.30 2.83
CA GLY A 111 6.02 -11.12 2.98
C GLY A 111 5.50 -10.59 1.63
N LEU A 112 6.34 -10.60 0.60
CA LEU A 112 5.96 -10.22 -0.77
C LEU A 112 4.94 -11.19 -1.39
N ASP A 113 5.12 -12.48 -1.18
CA ASP A 113 4.20 -13.50 -1.66
C ASP A 113 2.84 -13.43 -0.94
N GLU A 114 2.88 -13.20 0.37
CA GLU A 114 1.67 -13.09 1.19
C GLU A 114 0.82 -11.88 0.80
N VAL A 115 1.43 -10.69 0.63
CA VAL A 115 0.69 -9.50 0.18
C VAL A 115 0.15 -9.68 -1.23
N PHE A 116 0.93 -10.30 -2.13
CA PHE A 116 0.51 -10.57 -3.50
C PHE A 116 -0.74 -11.48 -3.52
N HIS A 117 -0.69 -12.63 -2.87
CA HIS A 117 -1.83 -13.54 -2.78
C HIS A 117 -3.03 -12.93 -2.07
N ARG A 118 -2.79 -12.19 -0.98
CA ARG A 118 -3.87 -11.50 -0.26
C ARG A 118 -4.55 -10.47 -1.14
N SER A 119 -3.80 -9.65 -1.87
CA SER A 119 -4.34 -8.59 -2.71
C SER A 119 -5.29 -9.15 -3.77
N GLN A 120 -4.94 -10.28 -4.39
CA GLN A 120 -5.81 -10.98 -5.34
C GLN A 120 -7.10 -11.48 -4.69
N HIS A 121 -7.02 -12.00 -3.47
CA HIS A 121 -8.21 -12.44 -2.73
C HIS A 121 -9.13 -11.26 -2.41
N VAL A 122 -8.57 -10.15 -1.92
CA VAL A 122 -9.33 -8.92 -1.64
C VAL A 122 -9.99 -8.39 -2.92
N LEU A 123 -9.25 -8.34 -4.03
CA LEU A 123 -9.79 -7.90 -5.31
C LEU A 123 -10.97 -8.76 -5.77
N ARG A 124 -10.88 -10.09 -5.61
CA ARG A 124 -11.98 -11.02 -5.90
C ARG A 124 -13.18 -10.80 -4.97
N GLU A 125 -12.94 -10.62 -3.67
CA GLU A 125 -14.00 -10.34 -2.69
C GLU A 125 -14.75 -9.04 -3.04
N MET A 126 -14.03 -7.99 -3.40
CA MET A 126 -14.63 -6.70 -3.78
C MET A 126 -15.42 -6.81 -5.09
N ARG A 127 -14.88 -7.49 -6.11
CA ARG A 127 -15.62 -7.77 -7.36
C ARG A 127 -16.92 -8.54 -7.11
N GLN A 128 -16.92 -9.48 -6.18
CA GLN A 128 -18.13 -10.24 -5.82
C GLN A 128 -19.14 -9.40 -5.04
N ARG A 129 -18.69 -8.47 -4.20
CA ARG A 129 -19.56 -7.54 -3.47
C ARG A 129 -20.17 -6.50 -4.40
N SER A 130 -19.39 -5.96 -5.33
CA SER A 130 -19.84 -4.99 -6.33
C SER A 130 -20.71 -5.61 -7.42
N GLY A 131 -20.52 -6.91 -7.73
CA GLY A 131 -21.39 -7.67 -8.64
C GLY A 131 -22.62 -8.32 -7.99
N GLY A 132 -22.74 -8.29 -6.66
CA GLY A 132 -23.83 -8.92 -5.89
C GLY A 132 -25.12 -8.11 -5.81
N GLY A 133 -25.16 -6.91 -6.40
CA GLY A 133 -26.34 -6.07 -6.53
C GLY A 133 -27.29 -6.50 -7.63
N CYS A 134 -27.68 -7.78 -7.69
CA CYS A 134 -28.81 -8.19 -8.53
C CYS A 134 -29.64 -9.31 -7.89
N ASN A 135 -30.80 -8.87 -7.38
CA ASN A 135 -32.07 -9.59 -7.23
C ASN A 135 -32.18 -10.73 -6.19
N ARG A 136 -32.80 -10.43 -5.05
CA ARG A 136 -33.84 -11.29 -4.47
C ARG A 136 -35.00 -10.42 -3.95
N SER A 137 -35.99 -10.20 -4.82
CA SER A 137 -37.38 -10.06 -4.37
C SER A 137 -37.96 -11.45 -4.10
N PRO A 138 -38.90 -11.57 -3.16
CA PRO A 138 -40.28 -11.86 -3.58
C PRO A 138 -41.26 -10.73 -3.27
#